data_AF-A0A9D7KKP5-F1
#
_entry.id   AF-A0A9D7KKP5-F1
#
_cell.length_a   1.000
_cell.length_b   1.000
_cell.length_c   1.000
_cell.angle_alpha   90.00
_cell.angle_beta   90.00
_cell.angle_gamma   90.00
#
_symmetry.space_group_name_H-M   'P 1'
#
loop_
_entity.id
_entity.type
_entity.pdbx_description
1 polymer ?
#
loop_
_entity_poly.entity_id
_entity_poly.type
_entity_poly.pdbx_seq_one_letter_code
_entity_poly.pdbx_strand_id
1 'polypeptide(L)' 'MDAYNDPEVVWRLKKQFHAGLVITSPKYDRTTKLLNSYVERFYNDFFHFVPMGNKASN' A
#
# COMPACT_ATOMS: atom_id res chain seq x y z
N MET A 1 9.53 3.10 1.00
CA MET A 1 8.75 2.88 -0.26
C MET A 1 9.62 2.40 -1.41
N ASP A 2 10.94 2.40 -1.26
CA ASP A 2 11.90 2.19 -2.35
C ASP A 2 11.89 0.76 -2.91
N ALA A 3 11.39 -0.21 -2.14
CA ALA A 3 11.23 -1.61 -2.55
C ALA A 3 10.03 -1.90 -3.47
N TYR A 4 9.25 -0.88 -3.85
CA TYR A 4 8.10 -1.01 -4.76
C TYR A 4 8.42 -0.39 -6.12
N ASN A 5 9.55 -0.74 -6.72
CA ASN A 5 10.20 -0.02 -7.83
C ASN A 5 10.03 -0.65 -9.21
N ASP A 6 9.02 -1.51 -9.38
CA ASP A 6 8.66 -2.03 -10.70
C ASP A 6 8.41 -0.87 -11.70
N PRO A 7 8.80 -1.03 -12.98
CA PRO A 7 8.68 0.04 -13.98
C PRO A 7 7.23 0.47 -14.23
N GLU A 8 6.26 -0.38 -13.87
CA GLU A 8 4.83 -0.08 -13.91
C GLU A 8 4.40 0.94 -12.85
N VAL A 9 5.21 1.23 -11.82
CA VAL A 9 4.87 2.18 -10.75
C VAL A 9 5.13 3.61 -11.23
N VAL A 10 4.06 4.30 -11.62
CA VAL A 10 4.12 5.65 -12.22
C VAL A 10 3.92 6.78 -11.23
N TRP A 11 3.43 6.47 -10.03
CA TRP A 11 3.23 7.48 -8.99
C TRP A 11 3.32 6.87 -7.59
N ARG A 12 3.79 7.68 -6.62
CA ARG A 12 3.85 7.34 -5.20
C ARG A 12 3.33 8.51 -4.37
N LEU A 13 2.55 8.20 -3.35
CA LEU A 13 2.06 9.18 -2.41
C LEU A 13 3.23 9.77 -1.59
N LYS A 14 3.30 11.10 -1.51
CA LYS A 14 4.27 11.84 -0.71
C LYS A 14 3.59 12.49 0.49
N LYS A 15 3.24 11.68 1.49
CA LYS A 15 2.67 12.15 2.76
C LYS A 15 3.27 11.35 3.91
N GLN A 16 3.62 12.05 4.99
CA GLN A 16 4.15 11.41 6.19
C GLN A 16 3.13 10.38 6.73
N PHE A 17 3.60 9.17 7.02
CA PHE A 17 2.78 8.05 7.53
C PHE A 17 1.72 7.49 6.58
N HIS A 18 1.77 7.78 5.28
CA HIS A 18 0.83 7.19 4.33
C HIS A 18 1.58 6.42 3.24
N ALA A 19 1.06 5.24 2.94
CA ALA A 19 1.54 4.38 1.88
C ALA A 19 0.53 4.40 0.72
N GLY A 20 0.98 4.74 -0.48
CA GLY A 20 0.14 4.70 -1.68
C GLY A 20 0.98 4.72 -2.95
N LEU A 21 0.53 3.99 -3.97
CA LEU A 21 1.14 3.98 -5.29
C LEU A 21 0.07 3.77 -6.37
N VAL A 22 0.41 4.13 -7.61
CA VAL A 22 -0.38 3.79 -8.80
C VAL A 22 0.49 2.97 -9.74
N ILE A 23 -0.03 1.84 -10.21
CA ILE A 23 0.58 1.02 -11.26
C ILE A 23 -0.17 1.17 -12.57
N THR A 24 0.56 1.08 -13.68
CA THR A 24 -0.01 1.00 -15.02
C THR A 24 0.80 0.05 -15.89
N SER A 25 0.11 -0.72 -16.72
CA SER A 25 0.71 -1.59 -17.72
C SER A 25 -0.29 -1.77 -18.87
N PRO A 26 0.17 -1.90 -20.12
CA PRO A 26 -0.70 -2.22 -21.26
C PRO A 26 -1.24 -3.65 -21.19
N LYS A 27 -0.63 -4.52 -20.37
CA LYS A 27 -1.03 -5.92 -20.18
C LYS A 27 -1.82 -6.06 -18.89
N TYR A 28 -3.08 -6.45 -19.00
CA TYR A 28 -3.98 -6.67 -17.86
C TYR A 28 -3.40 -7.68 -16.85
N ASP A 29 -2.92 -8.83 -17.32
CA ASP A 29 -2.37 -9.89 -16.45
C ASP A 29 -1.19 -9.40 -15.62
N ARG A 30 -0.37 -8.50 -16.17
CA ARG A 30 0.77 -7.91 -15.46
C ARG A 30 0.30 -6.99 -14.34
N THR A 31 -0.69 -6.14 -14.61
CA THR A 31 -1.31 -5.27 -13.60
C THR A 31 -1.89 -6.10 -12.46
N THR A 32 -2.66 -7.14 -12.78
CA THR A 32 -3.28 -8.02 -11.76
C THR A 32 -2.23 -8.76 -10.93
N LYS A 33 -1.16 -9.25 -11.57
CA LYS A 33 -0.05 -9.92 -10.85
C LYS A 33 0.67 -8.99 -9.87
N LEU A 34 0.95 -7.76 -10.31
CA LEU A 34 1.57 -6.74 -9.45
C LEU A 34 0.64 -6.35 -8.30
N LEU A 35 -0.64 -6.11 -8.61
CA LEU A 35 -1.63 -5.75 -7.60
C LEU A 35 -1.72 -6.82 -6.50
N ASN A 36 -1.85 -8.10 -6.88
CA ASN A 36 -1.93 -9.20 -5.92
C ASN A 36 -0.67 -9.30 -5.05
N SER A 37 0.52 -9.18 -5.65
CA SER A 37 1.78 -9.21 -4.90
C SER A 37 1.94 -8.00 -3.96
N TYR A 38 1.52 -6.83 -4.40
CA TYR A 38 1.70 -5.60 -3.65
C TYR A 38 0.69 -5.44 -2.52
N VAL A 39 -0.55 -5.89 -2.67
CA VAL A 39 -1.59 -5.77 -1.62
C VAL A 39 -1.14 -6.46 -0.34
N GLU A 40 -0.65 -7.71 -0.44
CA GLU A 40 -0.18 -8.47 0.74
C GLU A 40 1.03 -7.79 1.39
N ARG A 41 2.01 -7.36 0.60
CA ARG A 41 3.20 -6.67 1.11
C ARG A 41 2.86 -5.31 1.71
N PHE A 42 1.95 -4.55 1.10
CA PHE A 42 1.49 -3.26 1.63
C PHE A 42 0.87 -3.41 3.00
N TYR A 43 0.06 -4.45 3.18
CA TYR A 43 -0.53 -4.76 4.47
C TYR A 43 0.56 -5.05 5.50
N ASN A 44 1.49 -5.96 5.20
CA ASN A 44 2.56 -6.31 6.14
C ASN A 44 3.50 -5.13 6.46
N ASP A 45 3.81 -4.29 5.47
CA ASP A 45 4.80 -3.22 5.62
C ASP A 45 4.22 -1.93 6.24
N PHE A 46 2.93 -1.63 6.01
CA PHE A 46 2.37 -0.31 6.31
C PHE A 46 1.06 -0.33 7.11
N PHE A 47 0.43 -1.50 7.31
CA PHE A 47 -0.79 -1.56 8.10
C PHE A 47 -0.50 -1.23 9.56
N HIS A 48 -1.17 -0.21 10.07
CA HIS A 48 -1.13 0.17 11.47
C HIS A 48 -2.57 0.25 11.99
N PHE A 49 -2.81 -0.39 13.12
CA PHE A 49 -4.09 -0.38 13.81
C PHE A 49 -3.92 0.21 15.20
N VAL A 50 -4.80 1.14 15.56
CA VAL A 50 -4.90 1.66 16.92
C VAL A 50 -6.18 1.09 17.53
N PRO A 51 -6.10 0.29 18.60
CA PRO A 51 -7.30 -0.20 19.28
C PRO A 51 -8.09 0.96 19.87
N MET A 52 -9.41 0.82 19.91
CA MET A 52 -10.27 1.76 20.61
C MET A 52 -9.85 1.84 22.09
N GLY A 53 -9.50 3.04 22.55
CA GLY A 53 -9.15 3.27 23.95
C GLY A 53 -10.35 3.01 24.87
N ASN A 54 -10.08 2.51 26.08
CA ASN A 54 -11.12 2.34 27.10
C ASN A 54 -11.81 3.69 27.36
N LYS A 55 -13.13 3.74 27.16
CA LYS A 55 -13.95 4.86 27.64
C LYS A 55 -13.78 4.95 29.16
N ALA A 56 -13.47 6.13 29.67
CA ALA A 56 -13.51 6.37 31.10
C ALA A 56 -14.92 6.05 31.61
N SER A 57 -15.02 5.12 32.57
CA SER A 57 -16.26 4.88 33.30
C SER A 57 -16.47 6.08 34.22
N ASN A 58 -17.58 6.80 34.03
CA ASN A 58 -18.07 7.79 34.99
C ASN A 58 -18.86 7.09 36.09
#